data_AF-A0A251TQY6-F1
#
_entry.id   AF-A0A251TQY6-F1
#
_cell.length_a   1.000
_cell.length_b   1.000
_cell.length_c   1.000
_cell.angle_alpha   90.00
_cell.angle_beta   90.00
_cell.angle_gamma   90.00
#
_symmetry.space_group_name_H-M   'P 1'
#
loop_
_entity.id
_entity.type
_entity.pdbx_description
1 polymer ?
#
loop_
_entity_poly.entity_id
_entity_poly.type
_entity_poly.pdbx_seq_one_letter_code
_entity_poly.pdbx_strand_id
1 'polypeptide(L)'
;MCVCYCWMPVFSLWISNANRNIKIYILYFKNGMWVGERTVEGFSKSVNPLIQKGAKGQPNYLIKLIREKSTVGFHGVAVFDQTDDYNIPSVPYPDIQSSNCWRLAVVTLTTIAVSLPEIEKEEVDCLLECVREGLLYVTLVEKNLNFMYDSQQAAETLWREISTNKWLRKELQNPAFQKSTAGQIVKWFRDNDATHYLEGGIWNRDMHRLICGKSMYRITETILCTYNTNIDDATLSQKELFDSLSSMIADIIAACLTNLPQIIIMKCHYMSAIKERRTRVKDAAQLLGETTEIIRLLQDHRIPRMNPSDMPFLNKWRAYFRNPSSSDEGHASLLLDVSEPPRAVDYDPPRS
;
A
#
# COMPACT_ATOMS: atom_id res chain seq x y z
N MET A 1 -7.40 -20.49 -32.04
CA MET A 1 -6.57 -19.45 -31.39
C MET A 1 -7.46 -18.56 -30.53
N CYS A 2 -7.15 -18.45 -29.24
CA CYS A 2 -8.09 -17.94 -28.24
C CYS A 2 -8.17 -16.41 -28.28
N VAL A 3 -9.35 -15.87 -28.61
CA VAL A 3 -9.70 -14.42 -28.59
C VAL A 3 -9.39 -13.75 -27.24
N CYS A 4 -9.11 -14.53 -26.20
CA CYS A 4 -8.79 -14.09 -24.85
C CYS A 4 -7.33 -13.66 -24.60
N TYR A 5 -6.34 -14.09 -25.39
CA TYR A 5 -4.95 -13.61 -25.24
C TYR A 5 -4.71 -12.20 -25.80
N CYS A 6 -5.75 -11.64 -26.38
CA CYS A 6 -5.70 -10.55 -27.31
C CYS A 6 -6.03 -9.19 -26.67
N TRP A 7 -6.49 -9.17 -25.40
CA TRP A 7 -6.86 -7.93 -24.69
C TRP A 7 -5.67 -7.27 -23.98
N MET A 8 -4.55 -7.99 -23.82
CA MET A 8 -3.31 -7.51 -23.18
C MET A 8 -2.65 -6.26 -23.82
N PRO A 9 -2.53 -6.15 -25.16
CA PRO A 9 -1.84 -5.03 -25.79
C PRO A 9 -2.42 -3.67 -25.40
N VAL A 10 -3.74 -3.58 -25.26
CA VAL A 10 -4.45 -2.32 -24.98
C VAL A 10 -4.20 -1.84 -23.57
N PHE A 11 -4.22 -2.75 -22.59
CA PHE A 11 -3.96 -2.43 -21.18
C PHE A 11 -2.49 -2.09 -20.94
N SER A 12 -1.57 -2.87 -21.49
CA SER A 12 -0.14 -2.59 -21.38
C SER A 12 0.22 -1.28 -22.06
N LEU A 13 -0.38 -0.92 -23.21
CA LEU A 13 -0.14 0.36 -23.87
C LEU A 13 -0.66 1.54 -23.02
N TRP A 14 -1.88 1.44 -22.49
CA TRP A 14 -2.46 2.46 -21.60
C TRP A 14 -1.66 2.65 -20.31
N ILE A 15 -1.26 1.55 -19.67
CA ILE A 15 -0.44 1.57 -18.46
C ILE A 15 0.99 2.03 -18.80
N SER A 16 1.56 1.69 -19.96
CA SER A 16 2.91 2.11 -20.37
C SER A 16 2.99 3.59 -20.76
N ASN A 17 1.93 4.16 -21.32
CA ASN A 17 1.82 5.60 -21.54
C ASN A 17 1.72 6.37 -20.21
N ALA A 18 1.23 5.73 -19.15
CA ALA A 18 1.27 6.25 -17.80
C ALA A 18 2.63 5.95 -17.10
N ASN A 19 3.20 4.76 -17.26
CA ASN A 19 4.35 4.27 -16.49
C ASN A 19 5.51 3.84 -17.40
N ARG A 20 6.63 4.58 -17.37
CA ARG A 20 7.85 4.26 -18.15
C ARG A 20 8.56 2.97 -17.70
N ASN A 21 8.37 2.53 -16.44
CA ASN A 21 9.01 1.32 -15.89
C ASN A 21 8.23 0.02 -16.18
N ILE A 22 6.97 0.11 -16.67
CA ILE A 22 6.16 -1.07 -17.05
C ILE A 22 6.46 -1.56 -18.48
N LYS A 23 7.38 -0.91 -19.20
CA LYS A 23 7.87 -1.36 -20.52
C LYS A 23 8.32 -2.83 -20.54
N ILE A 24 8.73 -3.38 -19.40
CA ILE A 24 9.21 -4.76 -19.24
C ILE A 24 8.07 -5.80 -19.42
N TYR A 25 6.80 -5.41 -19.36
CA TYR A 25 5.65 -6.32 -19.50
C TYR A 25 4.96 -6.25 -20.88
N ILE A 26 5.64 -5.71 -21.90
CA ILE A 26 5.04 -5.45 -23.21
C ILE A 26 5.19 -6.64 -24.17
N LEU A 27 4.02 -7.14 -24.61
CA LEU A 27 3.71 -7.75 -25.92
C LEU A 27 4.61 -8.86 -26.47
N TYR A 28 4.70 -9.98 -25.76
CA TYR A 28 5.05 -11.23 -26.41
C TYR A 28 3.94 -12.26 -26.17
N PHE A 29 3.32 -12.76 -27.25
CA PHE A 29 2.81 -14.13 -27.18
C PHE A 29 3.99 -15.04 -26.81
N LYS A 30 3.72 -16.20 -26.20
CA LYS A 30 4.72 -17.21 -25.85
C LYS A 30 5.61 -17.66 -27.04
N ASN A 31 5.28 -17.21 -28.24
CA ASN A 31 5.83 -17.51 -29.56
C ASN A 31 6.13 -16.25 -30.41
N GLY A 32 6.25 -15.06 -29.82
CA GLY A 32 6.84 -13.88 -30.49
C GLY A 32 6.00 -13.20 -31.58
N MET A 33 4.75 -13.60 -31.78
CA MET A 33 3.89 -13.00 -32.82
C MET A 33 3.31 -11.65 -32.38
N TRP A 34 3.09 -10.75 -33.33
CA TRP A 34 2.46 -9.44 -33.09
C TRP A 34 0.92 -9.52 -33.24
N VAL A 35 0.18 -8.72 -32.46
CA VAL A 35 -1.28 -8.57 -32.63
C VAL A 35 -1.55 -7.52 -33.70
N GLY A 36 -2.20 -7.91 -34.80
CA GLY A 36 -2.57 -6.98 -35.87
C GLY A 36 -3.37 -5.77 -35.39
N GLU A 37 -3.10 -4.59 -35.93
CA GLU A 37 -3.69 -3.30 -35.56
C GLU A 37 -5.23 -3.32 -35.50
N ARG A 38 -5.88 -3.87 -36.53
CA ARG A 38 -7.36 -4.05 -36.57
C ARG A 38 -7.90 -4.84 -35.38
N THR A 39 -7.13 -5.82 -34.91
CA THR A 39 -7.50 -6.64 -33.75
C THR A 39 -7.37 -5.81 -32.47
N VAL A 40 -6.30 -5.02 -32.31
CA VAL A 40 -6.10 -4.08 -31.19
C VAL A 40 -7.22 -3.04 -31.14
N GLU A 41 -7.58 -2.44 -32.27
CA GLU A 41 -8.68 -1.48 -32.38
C GLU A 41 -10.03 -2.06 -31.95
N GLY A 42 -10.34 -3.30 -32.39
CA GLY A 42 -11.54 -4.01 -31.98
C GLY A 42 -11.63 -4.22 -30.46
N PHE A 43 -10.49 -4.51 -29.81
CA PHE A 43 -10.44 -4.62 -28.35
C PHE A 43 -10.60 -3.29 -27.66
N SER A 44 -9.92 -2.24 -28.15
CA SER A 44 -10.06 -0.91 -27.58
C SER A 44 -11.53 -0.46 -27.59
N LYS A 45 -12.24 -0.66 -28.71
CA LYS A 45 -13.70 -0.39 -28.81
C LYS A 45 -14.53 -1.16 -27.78
N SER A 46 -14.14 -2.38 -27.44
CA SER A 46 -14.86 -3.22 -26.47
C SER A 46 -14.54 -2.89 -25.01
N VAL A 47 -13.33 -2.40 -24.74
CA VAL A 47 -12.80 -2.16 -23.38
C VAL A 47 -12.98 -0.72 -22.92
N ASN A 48 -12.83 0.26 -23.82
CA ASN A 48 -12.91 1.68 -23.47
C ASN A 48 -14.23 2.05 -22.74
N PRO A 49 -15.41 1.54 -23.13
CA PRO A 49 -16.63 1.84 -22.38
C PRO A 49 -16.59 1.39 -20.92
N LEU A 50 -15.88 0.30 -20.62
CA LEU A 50 -15.72 -0.22 -19.25
C LEU A 50 -14.75 0.65 -18.44
N ILE A 51 -13.66 1.12 -19.07
CA ILE A 51 -12.75 2.09 -18.45
C ILE A 51 -13.50 3.40 -18.16
N GLN A 52 -14.26 3.91 -19.13
CA GLN A 52 -15.08 5.11 -18.94
C GLN A 52 -16.14 4.93 -17.85
N LYS A 53 -16.74 3.73 -17.74
CA LYS A 53 -17.65 3.40 -16.65
C LYS A 53 -16.92 3.45 -15.30
N GLY A 54 -15.74 2.84 -15.20
CA GLY A 54 -14.92 2.89 -13.99
C GLY A 54 -14.49 4.31 -13.61
N ALA A 55 -14.15 5.13 -14.59
CA ALA A 55 -13.78 6.53 -14.37
C ALA A 55 -14.91 7.40 -13.78
N LYS A 56 -16.17 6.96 -13.84
CA LYS A 56 -17.29 7.62 -13.15
C LYS A 56 -17.40 7.24 -11.67
N GLY A 57 -16.75 6.15 -11.26
CA GLY A 57 -16.75 5.62 -9.89
C GLY A 57 -15.41 5.81 -9.17
N GLN A 58 -14.67 6.88 -9.51
CA GLN A 58 -13.39 7.15 -8.87
C GLN A 58 -13.56 7.44 -7.37
N PRO A 59 -12.60 7.02 -6.53
CA PRO A 59 -12.63 7.24 -5.10
C PRO A 59 -12.17 8.67 -4.77
N ASN A 60 -13.12 9.60 -4.72
CA ASN A 60 -12.82 11.02 -4.61
C ASN A 60 -12.16 11.40 -3.29
N TYR A 61 -12.54 10.76 -2.18
CA TYR A 61 -11.93 11.02 -0.86
C TYR A 61 -10.50 10.50 -0.81
N LEU A 62 -10.25 9.31 -1.35
CA LEU A 62 -8.90 8.76 -1.45
C LEU A 62 -7.99 9.63 -2.34
N ILE A 63 -8.50 10.08 -3.50
CA ILE A 63 -7.76 10.99 -4.38
C ILE A 63 -7.40 12.28 -3.64
N LYS A 64 -8.36 12.86 -2.89
CA LYS A 64 -8.14 14.03 -2.05
C LYS A 64 -7.04 13.77 -1.01
N LEU A 65 -7.13 12.67 -0.27
CA LEU A 65 -6.14 12.29 0.75
C LEU A 65 -4.72 12.20 0.18
N ILE A 66 -4.54 11.46 -0.92
CA ILE A 66 -3.21 11.31 -1.54
C ILE A 66 -2.68 12.67 -2.00
N ARG A 67 -3.52 13.46 -2.67
CA ARG A 67 -3.12 14.77 -3.20
C ARG A 67 -2.74 15.78 -2.12
N GLU A 68 -3.46 15.80 -1.01
CA GLU A 68 -3.31 16.83 0.03
C GLU A 68 -2.36 16.42 1.16
N LYS A 69 -2.25 15.12 1.46
CA LYS A 69 -1.56 14.64 2.66
C LYS A 69 -0.36 13.73 2.37
N SER A 70 -0.26 13.12 1.18
CA SER A 70 0.90 12.28 0.86
C SER A 70 2.15 13.12 0.59
N THR A 71 3.29 12.66 1.09
CA THR A 71 4.60 13.25 0.87
C THR A 71 5.23 12.71 -0.41
N VAL A 72 6.07 13.54 -1.03
CA VAL A 72 6.96 13.06 -2.10
C VAL A 72 7.87 11.98 -1.52
N GLY A 73 7.94 10.82 -2.16
CA GLY A 73 8.75 9.69 -1.71
C GLY A 73 8.12 8.84 -0.61
N PHE A 74 6.89 9.15 -0.15
CA PHE A 74 6.15 8.35 0.83
C PHE A 74 6.89 8.14 2.17
N HIS A 75 7.49 9.21 2.71
CA HIS A 75 8.32 9.17 3.92
C HIS A 75 7.58 8.65 5.16
N GLY A 76 6.26 8.81 5.23
CA GLY A 76 5.40 8.27 6.28
C GLY A 76 5.56 6.76 6.48
N VAL A 77 5.89 6.01 5.41
CA VAL A 77 6.15 4.56 5.47
C VAL A 77 7.39 4.23 6.31
N ALA A 78 8.36 5.13 6.38
CA ALA A 78 9.61 4.93 7.13
C ALA A 78 9.46 5.23 8.62
N VAL A 79 8.57 6.17 8.99
CA VAL A 79 8.58 6.80 10.31
C VAL A 79 7.46 6.32 11.24
N PHE A 80 6.41 5.67 10.74
CA PHE A 80 5.26 5.29 11.58
C PHE A 80 5.55 4.19 12.61
N ASP A 81 6.54 3.35 12.34
CA ASP A 81 7.00 2.25 13.19
C ASP A 81 8.53 2.14 13.03
N GLN A 82 9.28 2.57 14.03
CA GLN A 82 10.75 2.60 14.04
C GLN A 82 11.29 1.83 15.25
N THR A 83 10.51 0.92 15.82
CA THR A 83 10.84 0.28 17.10
C THR A 83 12.16 -0.50 17.11
N ASP A 84 12.62 -0.96 15.94
CA ASP A 84 13.90 -1.67 15.79
C ASP A 84 15.10 -0.72 15.99
N ASP A 85 14.93 0.59 15.75
CA ASP A 85 15.97 1.60 15.90
C ASP A 85 16.10 2.08 17.37
N TYR A 86 15.02 1.91 18.16
CA TYR A 86 14.94 2.36 19.56
C TYR A 86 15.31 1.29 20.59
N ASN A 87 15.81 0.11 20.17
CA ASN A 87 16.11 -1.03 21.06
C ASN A 87 14.97 -1.40 22.02
N ILE A 88 13.72 -1.30 21.55
CA ILE A 88 12.54 -1.59 22.38
C ILE A 88 12.54 -3.09 22.71
N PRO A 89 12.31 -3.50 23.98
CA PRO A 89 12.32 -4.90 24.37
C PRO A 89 11.42 -5.72 23.45
N SER A 90 12.02 -6.73 22.79
CA SER A 90 11.23 -7.69 22.02
C SER A 90 10.25 -8.34 22.97
N VAL A 91 8.96 -8.11 22.73
CA VAL A 91 7.89 -8.82 23.42
C VAL A 91 8.17 -10.33 23.30
N PRO A 92 8.01 -11.14 24.37
CA PRO A 92 8.44 -12.55 24.42
C PRO A 92 7.52 -13.51 23.65
N TYR A 93 7.10 -13.12 22.45
CA TYR A 93 6.27 -13.95 21.58
C TYR A 93 7.01 -14.18 20.26
N PRO A 94 6.91 -15.40 19.67
CA PRO A 94 7.55 -15.71 18.41
C PRO A 94 7.18 -14.67 17.36
N ASP A 95 8.06 -14.53 16.37
CA ASP A 95 8.07 -13.53 15.31
C ASP A 95 6.80 -13.62 14.42
N ILE A 96 5.64 -13.29 15.01
CA ILE A 96 4.43 -12.96 14.28
C ILE A 96 4.82 -11.67 13.56
N GLN A 97 5.22 -11.84 12.30
CA GLN A 97 5.58 -10.79 11.35
C GLN A 97 4.35 -9.93 11.03
N SER A 98 3.84 -9.25 12.05
CA SER A 98 2.82 -8.21 11.92
C SER A 98 3.30 -7.04 11.05
N SER A 99 4.58 -7.03 10.64
CA SER A 99 5.23 -5.92 9.93
C SER A 99 4.84 -5.77 8.46
N ASN A 100 4.06 -6.70 7.89
CA ASN A 100 3.78 -6.72 6.45
C ASN A 100 2.35 -6.32 6.07
N CYS A 101 1.44 -6.12 7.03
CA CYS A 101 0.06 -5.76 6.70
C CYS A 101 -0.11 -4.25 6.60
N TRP A 102 -0.31 -3.75 5.38
CA TRP A 102 -0.60 -2.35 5.08
C TRP A 102 -1.88 -1.89 5.78
N ARG A 103 -2.94 -2.72 5.72
CA ARG A 103 -4.23 -2.39 6.36
C ARG A 103 -4.08 -2.22 7.87
N LEU A 104 -3.31 -3.10 8.53
CA LEU A 104 -3.14 -3.04 9.98
C LEU A 104 -2.48 -1.72 10.41
N ALA A 105 -1.43 -1.29 9.70
CA ALA A 105 -0.78 -0.01 9.98
C ALA A 105 -1.73 1.17 9.80
N VAL A 106 -2.44 1.23 8.66
CA VAL A 106 -3.43 2.28 8.35
C VAL A 106 -4.52 2.35 9.42
N VAL A 107 -5.13 1.22 9.77
CA VAL A 107 -6.22 1.15 10.74
C VAL A 107 -5.75 1.54 12.15
N THR A 108 -4.54 1.13 12.54
CA THR A 108 -3.95 1.50 13.84
C THR A 108 -3.73 3.01 13.94
N LEU A 109 -3.09 3.62 12.94
CA LEU A 109 -2.87 5.07 12.91
C LEU A 109 -4.20 5.85 12.88
N THR A 110 -5.17 5.37 12.11
CA THR A 110 -6.51 5.98 12.02
C THR A 110 -7.18 5.97 13.39
N THR A 111 -7.06 4.88 14.15
CA THR A 111 -7.62 4.77 15.50
C THR A 111 -7.11 5.88 16.41
N ILE A 112 -5.80 6.11 16.42
CA ILE A 112 -5.20 7.17 17.24
C ILE A 112 -5.74 8.53 16.77
N ALA A 113 -5.74 8.78 15.46
CA ALA A 113 -6.18 10.06 14.89
C ALA A 113 -7.64 10.40 15.24
N VAL A 114 -8.56 9.46 15.10
CA VAL A 114 -10.00 9.69 15.38
C VAL A 114 -10.35 9.74 16.86
N SER A 115 -9.39 9.43 17.74
CA SER A 115 -9.56 9.49 19.20
C SER A 115 -9.14 10.83 19.79
N LEU A 116 -8.66 11.77 18.97
CA LEU A 116 -8.24 13.10 19.38
C LEU A 116 -9.46 14.03 19.50
N PRO A 117 -9.89 14.41 20.72
CA PRO A 117 -11.13 15.16 20.93
C PRO A 117 -11.09 16.63 20.48
N GLU A 118 -9.91 17.21 20.25
CA GLU A 118 -9.79 18.60 19.78
C GLU A 118 -10.01 18.75 18.27
N ILE A 119 -10.08 17.64 17.54
CA ILE A 119 -10.25 17.65 16.08
C ILE A 119 -11.73 17.82 15.75
N GLU A 120 -12.02 18.72 14.80
CA GLU A 120 -13.36 18.93 14.31
C GLU A 120 -13.95 17.63 13.75
N LYS A 121 -15.23 17.39 14.06
CA LYS A 121 -15.91 16.16 13.66
C LYS A 121 -15.88 15.98 12.14
N GLU A 122 -16.04 17.07 11.40
CA GLU A 122 -16.01 17.09 9.94
C GLU A 122 -14.66 16.63 9.38
N GLU A 123 -13.55 16.96 10.05
CA GLU A 123 -12.21 16.51 9.67
C GLU A 123 -12.01 15.01 9.97
N VAL A 124 -12.50 14.55 11.13
CA VAL A 124 -12.50 13.13 11.51
C VAL A 124 -13.33 12.31 10.52
N ASP A 125 -14.55 12.76 10.23
CA ASP A 125 -15.45 12.10 9.28
C ASP A 125 -14.81 12.09 7.87
N CYS A 126 -14.19 13.19 7.44
CA CYS A 126 -13.46 13.23 6.17
C CYS A 126 -12.30 12.21 6.13
N LEU A 127 -11.50 12.09 7.19
CA LEU A 127 -10.42 11.10 7.26
C LEU A 127 -10.97 9.66 7.20
N LEU A 128 -12.06 9.37 7.91
CA LEU A 128 -12.72 8.06 7.89
C LEU A 128 -13.21 7.69 6.48
N GLU A 129 -13.80 8.64 5.75
CA GLU A 129 -14.21 8.45 4.35
C GLU A 129 -13.01 8.15 3.44
N CYS A 130 -11.91 8.89 3.60
CA CYS A 130 -10.67 8.68 2.86
C CYS A 130 -10.07 7.30 3.12
N VAL A 131 -9.99 6.90 4.39
CA VAL A 131 -9.45 5.59 4.79
C VAL A 131 -10.37 4.47 4.33
N ARG A 132 -11.70 4.64 4.39
CA ARG A 132 -12.66 3.64 3.90
C ARG A 132 -12.43 3.34 2.42
N GLU A 133 -12.34 4.37 1.59
CA GLU A 133 -12.05 4.21 0.16
C GLU A 133 -10.65 3.59 -0.05
N GLY A 134 -9.63 4.09 0.67
CA GLY A 134 -8.27 3.56 0.62
C GLY A 134 -8.19 2.06 0.91
N LEU A 135 -8.86 1.60 1.98
CA LEU A 135 -8.84 0.21 2.40
C LEU A 135 -9.45 -0.75 1.38
N LEU A 136 -10.35 -0.30 0.49
CA LEU A 136 -10.86 -1.13 -0.62
C LEU A 136 -9.72 -1.56 -1.54
N TYR A 137 -8.86 -0.61 -1.92
CA TYR A 137 -7.74 -0.85 -2.83
C TYR A 137 -6.54 -1.48 -2.13
N VAL A 138 -6.26 -1.13 -0.88
CA VAL A 138 -5.24 -1.82 -0.08
C VAL A 138 -5.61 -3.30 0.08
N THR A 139 -6.88 -3.61 0.38
CA THR A 139 -7.37 -5.00 0.45
C THR A 139 -7.19 -5.71 -0.89
N LEU A 140 -7.38 -5.00 -2.00
CA LEU A 140 -7.19 -5.57 -3.32
C LEU A 140 -5.72 -5.95 -3.56
N VAL A 141 -4.77 -5.08 -3.23
CA VAL A 141 -3.33 -5.36 -3.30
C VAL A 141 -3.02 -6.57 -2.40
N GLU A 142 -3.48 -6.54 -1.15
CA GLU A 142 -3.18 -7.58 -0.17
C GLU A 142 -3.74 -8.97 -0.54
N LYS A 143 -4.95 -9.06 -1.11
CA LYS A 143 -5.54 -10.34 -1.51
C LYS A 143 -4.85 -10.98 -2.72
N ASN A 144 -4.21 -10.19 -3.59
CA ASN A 144 -3.60 -10.71 -4.82
C ASN A 144 -2.13 -11.14 -4.64
N LEU A 145 -1.53 -10.87 -3.48
CA LEU A 145 -0.09 -11.06 -3.21
C LEU A 145 0.19 -12.00 -2.03
N ASN A 146 -0.83 -12.75 -1.57
CA ASN A 146 -0.73 -13.79 -0.54
C ASN A 146 -0.14 -13.29 0.80
N PHE A 147 -0.66 -12.17 1.32
CA PHE A 147 -0.30 -11.68 2.66
C PHE A 147 -0.87 -12.57 3.78
N MET A 148 -0.31 -12.46 4.99
CA MET A 148 -0.69 -13.27 6.15
C MET A 148 -2.18 -13.08 6.52
N TYR A 149 -2.96 -14.15 6.41
CA TYR A 149 -4.41 -14.17 6.64
C TYR A 149 -4.81 -13.60 8.00
N ASP A 150 -4.12 -13.96 9.09
CA ASP A 150 -4.47 -13.52 10.44
C ASP A 150 -4.35 -12.01 10.64
N SER A 151 -3.35 -11.37 10.02
CA SER A 151 -3.17 -9.92 10.10
C SER A 151 -4.23 -9.17 9.29
N GLN A 152 -4.63 -9.72 8.14
CA GLN A 152 -5.72 -9.17 7.33
C GLN A 152 -7.06 -9.25 8.09
N GLN A 153 -7.34 -10.38 8.74
CA GLN A 153 -8.54 -10.58 9.54
C GLN A 153 -8.56 -9.72 10.80
N ALA A 154 -7.39 -9.53 11.43
CA ALA A 154 -7.23 -8.59 12.52
C ALA A 154 -7.56 -7.16 12.08
N ALA A 155 -6.96 -6.68 11.00
CA ALA A 155 -7.23 -5.35 10.44
C ALA A 155 -8.70 -5.17 10.02
N GLU A 156 -9.33 -6.20 9.46
CA GLU A 156 -10.74 -6.16 9.06
C GLU A 156 -11.70 -6.12 10.26
N THR A 157 -11.41 -6.89 11.30
CA THR A 157 -12.17 -6.85 12.55
C THR A 157 -12.04 -5.49 13.21
N LEU A 158 -10.82 -4.96 13.23
CA LEU A 158 -10.51 -3.65 13.81
C LEU A 158 -11.20 -2.50 13.08
N TRP A 159 -11.17 -2.50 11.75
CA TRP A 159 -11.86 -1.49 10.95
C TRP A 159 -13.38 -1.48 11.20
N ARG A 160 -14.00 -2.65 11.37
CA ARG A 160 -15.43 -2.74 11.73
C ARG A 160 -15.71 -2.12 13.10
N GLU A 161 -14.83 -2.31 14.08
CA GLU A 161 -15.01 -1.69 15.40
C GLU A 161 -14.89 -0.16 15.33
N ILE A 162 -13.92 0.38 14.59
CA ILE A 162 -13.75 1.85 14.42
C ILE A 162 -15.00 2.47 13.80
N SER A 163 -15.63 1.79 12.82
CA SER A 163 -16.90 2.27 12.23
C SER A 163 -18.06 2.35 13.24
N THR A 164 -17.93 1.72 14.39
CA THR A 164 -18.87 1.79 15.53
C THR A 164 -18.31 2.57 16.72
N ASN A 165 -17.28 3.40 16.49
CA ASN A 165 -16.57 4.22 17.49
C ASN A 165 -15.90 3.38 18.60
N LYS A 166 -15.36 2.21 18.25
CA LYS A 166 -14.75 1.26 19.19
C LYS A 166 -13.36 0.81 18.75
N TRP A 167 -12.55 0.42 19.74
CA TRP A 167 -11.27 -0.25 19.55
C TRP A 167 -11.05 -1.33 20.61
N LEU A 168 -10.81 -2.55 20.17
CA LEU A 168 -10.69 -3.74 21.02
C LEU A 168 -11.82 -3.81 22.06
N ARG A 169 -13.04 -3.49 21.61
CA ARG A 169 -14.29 -3.38 22.41
C ARG A 169 -14.37 -2.22 23.43
N LYS A 170 -13.38 -1.31 23.47
CA LYS A 170 -13.42 -0.07 24.25
C LYS A 170 -13.94 1.08 23.39
N GLU A 171 -14.56 2.09 24.00
CA GLU A 171 -14.99 3.29 23.26
C GLU A 171 -13.78 4.16 22.91
N LEU A 172 -13.74 4.65 21.67
CA LEU A 172 -12.66 5.52 21.19
C LEU A 172 -12.75 6.93 21.75
N GLN A 173 -13.98 7.47 21.81
CA GLN A 173 -14.26 8.74 22.46
C GLN A 173 -14.37 8.54 23.98
N ASN A 174 -13.23 8.37 24.63
CA ASN A 174 -13.16 8.29 26.06
C ASN A 174 -13.34 9.68 26.68
N PRO A 175 -14.33 9.91 27.58
CA PRO A 175 -14.51 11.20 28.25
C PRO A 175 -13.25 11.69 28.99
N ALA A 176 -12.37 10.78 29.40
CA ALA A 176 -11.08 11.12 30.01
C ALA A 176 -10.15 11.87 29.05
N PHE A 177 -10.29 11.68 27.73
CA PHE A 177 -9.44 12.33 26.73
C PHE A 177 -9.72 13.83 26.58
N GLN A 178 -10.90 14.31 26.98
CA GLN A 178 -11.29 15.72 26.84
C GLN A 178 -10.33 16.69 27.54
N LYS A 179 -9.56 16.21 28.53
CA LYS A 179 -8.56 16.99 29.27
C LYS A 179 -7.14 16.49 29.05
N SER A 180 -6.95 15.54 28.14
CA SER A 180 -5.66 14.91 27.90
C SER A 180 -4.90 15.60 26.78
N THR A 181 -3.60 15.72 26.93
CA THR A 181 -2.70 16.12 25.83
C THR A 181 -2.61 15.00 24.78
N ALA A 182 -2.16 15.35 23.57
CA ALA A 182 -1.91 14.38 22.50
C ALA A 182 -1.02 13.21 22.98
N GLY A 183 0.08 13.52 23.69
CA GLY A 183 0.99 12.52 24.24
C GLY A 183 0.34 11.61 25.30
N GLN A 184 -0.54 12.15 26.16
CA GLN A 184 -1.27 11.35 27.15
C GLN A 184 -2.25 10.37 26.49
N ILE A 185 -2.92 10.77 25.40
CA ILE A 185 -3.81 9.88 24.64
C ILE A 185 -2.99 8.75 23.98
N VAL A 186 -1.87 9.07 23.34
CA VAL A 186 -0.97 8.07 22.72
C VAL A 186 -0.44 7.09 23.79
N LYS A 187 -0.01 7.61 24.94
CA LYS A 187 0.44 6.80 26.08
C LYS A 187 -0.68 5.90 26.63
N TRP A 188 -1.92 6.41 26.68
CA TRP A 188 -3.06 5.60 27.10
C TRP A 188 -3.25 4.39 26.19
N PHE A 189 -3.19 4.56 24.85
CA PHE A 189 -3.29 3.45 23.91
C PHE A 189 -2.16 2.43 24.10
N ARG A 190 -0.92 2.91 24.28
CA ARG A 190 0.21 2.05 24.58
C ARG A 190 -0.03 1.20 25.85
N ASP A 191 -0.33 1.86 26.97
CA ASP A 191 -0.37 1.25 28.29
C ASP A 191 -1.66 0.42 28.51
N ASN A 192 -2.79 0.77 27.89
CA ASN A 192 -4.04 0.04 28.09
C ASN A 192 -4.25 -1.12 27.11
N ASP A 193 -3.58 -1.12 25.97
CA ASP A 193 -3.78 -2.14 24.93
C ASP A 193 -2.60 -3.10 24.77
N ALA A 194 -1.37 -2.69 25.12
CA ALA A 194 -0.25 -3.61 25.18
C ALA A 194 -0.35 -4.49 26.44
N THR A 195 -0.47 -3.88 27.61
CA THR A 195 -0.27 -4.57 28.89
C THR A 195 -1.34 -5.63 29.16
N HIS A 196 -2.61 -5.33 28.88
CA HIS A 196 -3.73 -6.22 29.18
C HIS A 196 -3.78 -7.50 28.33
N TYR A 197 -3.24 -7.46 27.11
CA TYR A 197 -3.21 -8.61 26.20
C TYR A 197 -1.87 -9.33 26.17
N LEU A 198 -0.83 -8.79 26.84
CA LEU A 198 0.49 -9.41 26.94
C LEU A 198 0.64 -10.28 28.19
N GLU A 199 -0.05 -9.97 29.29
CA GLU A 199 0.11 -10.65 30.59
C GLU A 199 -0.60 -12.03 30.71
N GLY A 200 -1.66 -12.30 29.94
CA GLY A 200 -2.46 -13.53 30.08
C GLY A 200 -2.12 -14.63 29.07
N GLY A 201 -1.16 -15.51 29.38
CA GLY A 201 -0.76 -16.77 28.70
C GLY A 201 -1.44 -17.24 27.38
N ILE A 202 -0.63 -17.83 26.49
CA ILE A 202 -0.93 -18.21 25.08
C ILE A 202 -2.23 -19.02 24.86
N TRP A 203 -2.69 -19.80 25.82
CA TRP A 203 -3.59 -20.93 25.58
C TRP A 203 -5.08 -20.57 25.38
N ASN A 204 -5.47 -19.30 25.44
CA ASN A 204 -6.88 -18.91 25.27
C ASN A 204 -7.11 -17.51 24.64
N ARG A 205 -6.13 -16.98 23.89
CA ARG A 205 -6.20 -15.60 23.35
C ARG A 205 -6.77 -15.53 21.93
N ASP A 206 -7.59 -14.52 21.71
CA ASP A 206 -8.03 -14.03 20.40
C ASP A 206 -6.81 -13.49 19.64
N MET A 207 -6.23 -14.31 18.75
CA MET A 207 -5.00 -14.02 18.00
C MET A 207 -5.06 -12.67 17.27
N HIS A 208 -6.24 -12.30 16.75
CA HIS A 208 -6.44 -11.02 16.09
C HIS A 208 -6.22 -9.84 17.04
N ARG A 209 -6.71 -9.93 18.28
CA ARG A 209 -6.48 -8.88 19.30
C ARG A 209 -5.02 -8.75 19.67
N LEU A 210 -4.30 -9.87 19.78
CA LEU A 210 -2.86 -9.84 20.06
C LEU A 210 -2.09 -9.11 18.95
N ILE A 211 -2.43 -9.39 17.68
CA ILE A 211 -1.85 -8.70 16.52
C ILE A 211 -2.15 -7.20 16.57
N CYS A 212 -3.40 -6.81 16.82
CA CYS A 212 -3.79 -5.40 16.95
C CYS A 212 -3.07 -4.70 18.12
N GLY A 213 -3.02 -5.32 19.30
CA GLY A 213 -2.33 -4.78 20.47
C GLY A 213 -0.83 -4.59 20.24
N LYS A 214 -0.16 -5.56 19.58
CA LYS A 214 1.25 -5.44 19.20
C LYS A 214 1.49 -4.30 18.21
N SER A 215 0.61 -4.14 17.22
CA SER A 215 0.66 -3.03 16.26
C SER A 215 0.51 -1.68 16.96
N MET A 216 -0.51 -1.55 17.82
CA MET A 216 -0.75 -0.34 18.60
C MET A 216 0.44 0.01 19.50
N TYR A 217 0.97 -0.96 20.24
CA TYR A 217 2.15 -0.76 21.09
C TYR A 217 3.34 -0.21 20.30
N ARG A 218 3.70 -0.85 19.17
CA ARG A 218 4.86 -0.43 18.38
C ARG A 218 4.72 0.98 17.80
N ILE A 219 3.55 1.28 17.26
CA ILE A 219 3.28 2.58 16.64
C ILE A 219 3.22 3.68 17.70
N THR A 220 2.53 3.44 18.82
CA THR A 220 2.46 4.41 19.93
C THR A 220 3.82 4.66 20.56
N GLU A 221 4.64 3.63 20.77
CA GLU A 221 6.03 3.81 21.23
C GLU A 221 6.86 4.62 20.24
N THR A 222 6.74 4.34 18.94
CA THR A 222 7.43 5.13 17.91
C THR A 222 7.01 6.59 17.93
N ILE A 223 5.70 6.87 18.03
CA ILE A 223 5.16 8.22 18.16
C ILE A 223 5.74 8.89 19.41
N LEU A 224 5.68 8.24 20.58
CA LEU A 224 6.23 8.79 21.83
C LEU A 224 7.75 9.04 21.73
N CYS A 225 8.50 8.16 21.07
CA CYS A 225 9.94 8.31 20.83
C CYS A 225 10.29 9.37 19.76
N THR A 226 9.41 9.62 18.81
CA THR A 226 9.61 10.67 17.79
C THR A 226 9.36 12.04 18.39
N TYR A 227 8.39 12.15 19.31
CA TYR A 227 8.03 13.38 20.01
C TYR A 227 8.65 13.48 21.43
N ASN A 228 9.71 12.68 21.68
CA ASN A 228 10.34 12.30 22.97
C ASN A 228 10.94 13.41 23.84
N THR A 229 10.68 14.68 23.55
CA THR A 229 11.17 15.80 24.38
C THR A 229 10.08 16.64 25.02
N ASN A 230 8.81 16.52 24.59
CA ASN A 230 7.76 17.46 25.01
C ASN A 230 6.43 16.76 25.38
N ILE A 231 6.44 15.56 25.96
CA ILE A 231 5.17 14.89 26.34
C ILE A 231 4.60 15.47 27.65
N ASP A 232 5.46 15.97 28.53
CA ASP A 232 5.07 16.68 29.76
C ASP A 232 4.91 18.20 29.53
N ASP A 233 5.37 18.72 28.39
CA ASP A 233 5.30 20.14 28.04
C ASP A 233 4.39 20.30 26.81
N ALA A 234 3.26 20.97 26.94
CA ALA A 234 2.09 20.95 26.04
C ALA A 234 2.28 21.51 24.61
N THR A 235 3.44 21.29 24.00
CA THR A 235 3.85 21.89 22.71
C THR A 235 3.28 21.15 21.50
N LEU A 236 3.11 19.83 21.54
CA LEU A 236 2.47 19.08 20.44
C LEU A 236 0.95 19.16 20.61
N SER A 237 0.32 19.98 19.77
CA SER A 237 -1.13 20.05 19.71
C SER A 237 -1.73 18.75 19.16
N GLN A 238 -2.96 18.44 19.54
CA GLN A 238 -3.68 17.31 18.92
C GLN A 238 -3.82 17.51 17.42
N LYS A 239 -3.94 18.76 16.95
CA LYS A 239 -4.03 19.10 15.53
C LYS A 239 -2.76 18.71 14.76
N GLU A 240 -1.59 19.06 15.28
CA GLU A 240 -0.31 18.68 14.65
C GLU A 240 -0.13 17.16 14.62
N LEU A 241 -0.51 16.46 15.70
CA LEU A 241 -0.50 15.00 15.72
C LEU A 241 -1.47 14.43 14.67
N PHE A 242 -2.69 14.96 14.57
CA PHE A 242 -3.69 14.52 13.60
C PHE A 242 -3.21 14.71 12.16
N ASP A 243 -2.60 15.84 11.83
CA ASP A 243 -2.07 16.10 10.49
C ASP A 243 -0.89 15.18 10.15
N SER A 244 0.01 14.94 11.12
CA SER A 244 1.11 14.00 10.98
C SER A 244 0.62 12.56 10.77
N LEU A 245 -0.35 12.10 11.56
CA LEU A 245 -1.01 10.80 11.39
C LEU A 245 -1.72 10.69 10.04
N SER A 246 -2.45 11.72 9.62
CA SER A 246 -3.13 11.76 8.32
C SER A 246 -2.15 11.67 7.16
N SER A 247 -0.99 12.31 7.26
CA SER A 247 0.10 12.24 6.28
C SER A 247 0.73 10.84 6.23
N MET A 248 1.03 10.24 7.39
CA MET A 248 1.51 8.86 7.45
C MET A 248 0.52 7.85 6.85
N ILE A 249 -0.77 8.01 7.16
CA ILE A 249 -1.85 7.19 6.57
C ILE A 249 -1.86 7.34 5.05
N ALA A 250 -1.80 8.57 4.54
CA ALA A 250 -1.79 8.85 3.12
C ALA A 250 -0.58 8.19 2.43
N ASP A 251 0.61 8.30 3.00
CA ASP A 251 1.85 7.71 2.48
C ASP A 251 1.80 6.18 2.46
N ILE A 252 1.32 5.56 3.53
CA ILE A 252 1.20 4.09 3.60
C ILE A 252 0.20 3.58 2.56
N ILE A 253 -0.95 4.25 2.41
CA ILE A 253 -1.91 3.90 1.36
C ILE A 253 -1.28 4.13 -0.01
N ALA A 254 -0.74 5.32 -0.27
CA ALA A 254 -0.17 5.69 -1.56
C ALA A 254 0.95 4.74 -2.01
N ALA A 255 1.89 4.42 -1.11
CA ALA A 255 2.95 3.43 -1.36
C ALA A 255 2.38 2.06 -1.69
N CYS A 256 1.39 1.58 -0.94
CA CYS A 256 0.70 0.32 -1.24
C CYS A 256 0.09 0.34 -2.65
N LEU A 257 -0.55 1.45 -3.03
CA LEU A 257 -1.25 1.61 -4.31
C LEU A 257 -0.32 1.76 -5.52
N THR A 258 0.99 1.96 -5.33
CA THR A 258 1.96 1.84 -6.42
C THR A 258 1.96 0.46 -7.08
N ASN A 259 1.44 -0.56 -6.38
CA ASN A 259 1.27 -1.93 -6.89
C ASN A 259 0.01 -2.10 -7.77
N LEU A 260 -0.92 -1.13 -7.83
CA LEU A 260 -2.17 -1.24 -8.60
C LEU A 260 -1.96 -1.63 -10.08
N PRO A 261 -1.00 -1.04 -10.83
CA PRO A 261 -0.76 -1.44 -12.21
C PRO A 261 -0.44 -2.93 -12.34
N GLN A 262 0.40 -3.47 -11.45
CA GLN A 262 0.72 -4.91 -11.45
C GLN A 262 -0.50 -5.75 -11.11
N ILE A 263 -1.34 -5.34 -10.17
CA ILE A 263 -2.58 -6.06 -9.83
C ILE A 263 -3.57 -6.08 -11.00
N ILE A 264 -3.74 -4.96 -11.70
CA ILE A 264 -4.58 -4.85 -12.90
C ILE A 264 -4.09 -5.82 -13.98
N ILE A 265 -2.77 -5.87 -14.19
CA ILE A 265 -2.13 -6.83 -15.09
C ILE A 265 -2.43 -8.26 -14.60
N MET A 266 -2.08 -8.63 -13.37
CA MET A 266 -2.28 -9.97 -12.82
C MET A 266 -3.73 -10.47 -12.93
N LYS A 267 -4.73 -9.59 -12.75
CA LYS A 267 -6.14 -9.93 -12.96
C LYS A 267 -6.44 -10.41 -14.38
N CYS A 268 -5.76 -9.86 -15.38
CA CYS A 268 -5.85 -10.26 -16.79
C CYS A 268 -5.05 -11.53 -17.15
N HIS A 269 -4.05 -11.89 -16.32
CA HIS A 269 -3.11 -12.98 -16.60
C HIS A 269 -3.49 -14.35 -15.99
N TYR A 270 -4.18 -14.39 -14.84
CA TYR A 270 -4.45 -15.65 -14.14
C TYR A 270 -5.20 -16.65 -15.04
N MET A 271 -4.63 -17.82 -15.28
CA MET A 271 -5.15 -18.83 -16.21
C MET A 271 -6.39 -19.51 -15.62
N SER A 272 -7.56 -18.91 -15.82
CA SER A 272 -8.84 -19.52 -15.55
C SER A 272 -9.58 -19.89 -16.85
N ALA A 273 -10.67 -20.65 -16.74
CA ALA A 273 -11.51 -21.00 -17.88
C ALA A 273 -11.93 -19.74 -18.68
N ILE A 274 -12.12 -19.87 -20.00
CA ILE A 274 -12.36 -18.74 -20.93
C ILE A 274 -13.45 -17.76 -20.43
N LYS A 275 -14.54 -18.28 -19.86
CA LYS A 275 -15.66 -17.47 -19.34
C LYS A 275 -15.25 -16.63 -18.14
N GLU A 276 -14.49 -17.22 -17.21
CA GLU A 276 -13.95 -16.53 -16.04
C GLU A 276 -12.92 -15.47 -16.43
N ARG A 277 -12.09 -15.77 -17.44
CA ARG A 277 -11.11 -14.81 -17.98
C ARG A 277 -11.79 -13.57 -18.57
N ARG A 278 -12.89 -13.73 -19.31
CA ARG A 278 -13.65 -12.59 -19.86
C ARG A 278 -14.18 -11.67 -18.76
N THR A 279 -14.73 -12.23 -17.68
CA THR A 279 -15.21 -11.44 -16.53
C THR A 279 -14.05 -10.70 -15.87
N ARG A 280 -12.94 -11.39 -15.57
CA ARG A 280 -11.77 -10.77 -14.92
C ARG A 280 -11.17 -9.61 -15.72
N VAL A 281 -11.16 -9.71 -17.05
CA VAL A 281 -10.65 -8.62 -17.89
C VAL A 281 -11.63 -7.43 -17.88
N LYS A 282 -12.95 -7.66 -17.82
CA LYS A 282 -13.91 -6.56 -17.63
C LYS A 282 -13.71 -5.88 -16.28
N ASP A 283 -13.49 -6.64 -15.21
CA ASP A 283 -13.22 -6.11 -13.88
C ASP A 283 -11.92 -5.31 -13.85
N ALA A 284 -10.87 -5.79 -14.52
CA ALA A 284 -9.61 -5.07 -14.67
C ALA A 284 -9.77 -3.77 -15.48
N ALA A 285 -10.62 -3.78 -16.52
CA ALA A 285 -10.98 -2.58 -17.29
C ALA A 285 -11.62 -1.51 -16.42
N GLN A 286 -12.60 -1.92 -15.62
CA GLN A 286 -13.31 -1.02 -14.74
C GLN A 286 -12.37 -0.47 -13.66
N LEU A 287 -11.60 -1.36 -13.01
CA LEU A 287 -10.62 -0.98 -12.00
C LEU A 287 -9.57 0.00 -12.54
N LEU A 288 -9.09 -0.18 -13.77
CA LEU A 288 -8.19 0.78 -14.39
C LEU A 288 -8.84 2.16 -14.49
N GLY A 289 -10.09 2.24 -14.93
CA GLY A 289 -10.84 3.50 -14.97
C GLY A 289 -11.00 4.16 -13.59
N GLU A 290 -11.38 3.37 -12.59
CA GLU A 290 -11.56 3.79 -11.19
C GLU A 290 -10.27 4.34 -10.58
N THR A 291 -9.11 3.81 -10.98
CA THR A 291 -7.80 4.12 -10.36
C THR A 291 -6.89 4.99 -11.23
N THR A 292 -7.34 5.41 -12.42
CA THR A 292 -6.50 6.16 -13.37
C THR A 292 -5.90 7.43 -12.76
N GLU A 293 -6.69 8.20 -12.02
CA GLU A 293 -6.21 9.44 -11.40
C GLU A 293 -5.23 9.16 -10.25
N ILE A 294 -5.47 8.13 -9.44
CA ILE A 294 -4.52 7.69 -8.40
C ILE A 294 -3.18 7.32 -9.06
N ILE A 295 -3.21 6.51 -10.11
CA ILE A 295 -1.99 6.07 -10.81
C ILE A 295 -1.19 7.25 -11.35
N ARG A 296 -1.87 8.30 -11.84
CA ARG A 296 -1.23 9.55 -12.28
C ARG A 296 -0.59 10.30 -11.12
N LEU A 297 -1.34 10.53 -10.04
CA LEU A 297 -0.82 11.22 -8.85
C LEU A 297 0.43 10.53 -8.31
N LEU A 298 0.43 9.20 -8.19
CA LEU A 298 1.57 8.44 -7.66
C LEU A 298 2.84 8.56 -8.52
N GLN A 299 2.73 8.88 -9.82
CA GLN A 299 3.89 9.09 -10.69
C GLN A 299 4.65 10.37 -10.32
N ASP A 300 3.92 11.40 -9.91
CA ASP A 300 4.50 12.69 -9.53
C ASP A 300 5.22 12.61 -8.18
N HIS A 301 4.92 11.61 -7.35
CA HIS A 301 5.43 11.45 -5.98
C HIS A 301 6.83 10.81 -5.90
N ARG A 302 7.58 10.68 -7.02
CA ARG A 302 8.95 10.09 -7.05
C ARG A 302 9.05 8.75 -6.30
N ILE A 303 8.43 7.72 -6.88
CA ILE A 303 8.45 6.36 -6.34
C ILE A 303 9.90 5.88 -6.08
N PRO A 304 10.20 5.33 -4.89
CA PRO A 304 11.48 4.71 -4.57
C PRO A 304 11.96 3.71 -5.62
N ARG A 305 13.28 3.67 -5.87
CA ARG A 305 13.90 2.73 -6.84
C ARG A 305 14.11 1.36 -6.21
N MET A 306 12.99 0.69 -5.90
CA MET A 306 13.00 -0.66 -5.34
C MET A 306 12.81 -1.72 -6.44
N ASN A 307 13.25 -2.95 -6.17
CA ASN A 307 12.91 -4.08 -7.04
C ASN A 307 11.39 -4.24 -7.10
N PRO A 308 10.77 -4.37 -8.29
CA PRO A 308 9.33 -4.60 -8.42
C PRO A 308 8.78 -5.76 -7.59
N SER A 309 9.59 -6.81 -7.32
CA SER A 309 9.16 -7.92 -6.45
C SER A 309 9.10 -7.56 -4.96
N ASP A 310 9.78 -6.50 -4.54
CA ASP A 310 9.81 -6.02 -3.15
C ASP A 310 8.72 -4.97 -2.87
N MET A 311 8.28 -4.23 -3.90
CA MET A 311 7.23 -3.18 -3.83
C MET A 311 5.91 -3.61 -3.16
N PRO A 312 5.46 -4.88 -3.26
CA PRO A 312 4.30 -5.35 -2.50
C PRO A 312 4.45 -5.31 -0.98
N PHE A 313 5.66 -5.42 -0.44
CA PHE A 313 5.85 -5.79 0.96
C PHE A 313 6.25 -4.59 1.83
N LEU A 314 5.43 -4.24 2.82
CA LEU A 314 5.65 -3.08 3.70
C LEU A 314 7.02 -3.12 4.41
N ASN A 315 7.48 -4.27 4.87
CA ASN A 315 8.82 -4.39 5.47
C ASN A 315 9.95 -4.03 4.50
N LYS A 316 9.80 -4.30 3.21
CA LYS A 316 10.81 -3.96 2.20
C LYS A 316 10.88 -2.46 1.99
N TRP A 317 9.73 -1.78 1.98
CA TRP A 317 9.69 -0.31 1.95
C TRP A 317 10.40 0.27 3.17
N ARG A 318 10.08 -0.24 4.37
CA ARG A 318 10.74 0.18 5.60
C ARG A 318 12.25 -0.06 5.56
N ALA A 319 12.68 -1.24 5.08
CA ALA A 319 14.10 -1.56 4.95
C ALA A 319 14.82 -0.66 3.94
N TYR A 320 14.18 -0.30 2.83
CA TYR A 320 14.72 0.63 1.83
C TYR A 320 15.05 1.98 2.45
N PHE A 321 14.14 2.56 3.24
CA PHE A 321 14.39 3.86 3.89
C PHE A 321 15.47 3.81 4.97
N ARG A 322 15.69 2.66 5.60
CA ARG A 322 16.79 2.48 6.57
C ARG A 322 18.16 2.42 5.91
N ASN A 323 18.26 1.79 4.73
CA ASN A 323 19.54 1.56 4.04
C ASN A 323 19.48 1.94 2.55
N PRO A 324 19.35 3.24 2.21
CA PRO A 324 19.19 3.70 0.83
C PRO A 324 20.39 3.32 -0.07
N SER A 325 21.60 3.20 0.50
CA SER A 325 22.87 2.99 -0.20
C SER A 325 23.04 1.63 -0.90
N SER A 326 22.25 0.60 -0.57
CA SER A 326 22.40 -0.73 -1.20
C SER A 326 21.67 -0.90 -2.53
N SER A 327 20.78 0.04 -2.88
CA SER A 327 19.87 -0.10 -4.04
C SER A 327 20.25 0.77 -5.25
N ASP A 328 20.99 1.86 -5.03
CA ASP A 328 21.41 2.76 -6.12
C ASP A 328 22.71 2.33 -6.82
N GLU A 329 23.57 1.51 -6.19
CA GLU A 329 24.86 1.09 -6.77
C GLU A 329 24.79 -0.19 -7.63
N GLY A 330 23.73 -1.00 -7.50
CA GLY A 330 23.66 -2.35 -8.11
C GLY A 330 23.36 -2.41 -9.62
N HIS A 331 22.91 -1.32 -10.24
CA HIS A 331 22.52 -1.32 -11.66
C HIS A 331 23.48 -0.58 -12.61
N ALA A 332 24.42 0.21 -12.08
CA ALA A 332 25.43 0.86 -12.92
C ALA A 332 26.39 -0.16 -13.56
N SER A 333 26.67 -1.28 -12.88
CA SER A 333 27.56 -2.33 -13.41
C SER A 333 26.92 -3.28 -14.43
N LEU A 334 25.59 -3.25 -14.61
CA LEU A 334 24.90 -4.11 -15.60
C LEU A 334 24.55 -3.39 -16.92
N LEU A 335 24.81 -2.09 -17.01
CA LEU A 335 24.58 -1.29 -18.22
C LEU A 335 25.87 -0.99 -19.01
N LEU A 336 27.04 -1.41 -18.53
CA LEU A 336 28.32 -1.20 -19.22
C LEU A 336 28.80 -2.40 -20.06
N ASP A 337 28.09 -3.53 -20.05
CA ASP A 337 28.54 -4.75 -20.76
C ASP A 337 27.71 -5.11 -22.02
N VAL A 338 26.93 -4.15 -22.57
CA VAL A 338 26.17 -4.34 -23.83
C VAL A 338 26.49 -3.23 -24.84
N SER A 339 27.74 -2.78 -24.90
CA SER A 339 28.18 -1.78 -25.90
C SER A 339 29.45 -2.17 -26.64
N GLU A 340 29.72 -3.48 -26.81
CA GLU A 340 30.59 -3.94 -27.90
C GLU A 340 29.74 -4.48 -29.07
N PRO A 341 29.87 -3.92 -30.28
CA PRO A 341 29.26 -4.51 -31.47
C PRO A 341 29.94 -5.86 -31.77
N PRO A 342 29.20 -6.87 -32.26
CA PRO A 342 29.79 -8.14 -32.64
C PRO A 342 30.85 -7.93 -33.73
N ARG A 343 32.06 -8.48 -33.51
CA ARG A 343 33.12 -8.50 -34.52
C ARG A 343 32.59 -9.22 -35.76
N ALA A 344 32.74 -8.57 -36.92
CA ALA A 344 32.46 -9.17 -38.21
C ALA A 344 33.30 -10.44 -38.39
N VAL A 345 32.63 -11.56 -38.63
CA VAL A 345 33.28 -12.78 -39.09
C VAL A 345 33.26 -12.71 -40.60
N ASP A 346 34.43 -12.52 -41.22
CA ASP A 346 34.58 -12.59 -42.67
C ASP A 346 34.19 -13.98 -43.16
N TYR A 347 33.20 -14.02 -44.05
CA TYR A 347 32.70 -15.22 -44.68
C TYR A 347 33.42 -15.40 -46.02
N ASP A 348 34.37 -16.34 -46.06
CA ASP A 348 35.07 -16.71 -47.30
C ASP A 348 34.25 -17.77 -48.06
N PRO A 349 33.80 -17.53 -49.30
CA PRO A 349 33.03 -18.51 -50.04
C PRO A 349 33.94 -19.59 -50.64
N PRO A 350 33.48 -20.86 -50.72
CA PRO A 350 34.31 -21.94 -51.27
C PRO A 350 34.54 -21.74 -52.77
N ARG A 351 35.80 -21.80 -53.18
CA ARG A 351 36.20 -21.88 -54.60
C ARG A 351 35.85 -23.28 -55.14
N SER A 352 35.03 -23.25 -56.20
CA SER A 352 34.84 -24.22 -57.30
C SER A 352 35.16 -25.69 -57.04
#